data_AF-A0A938GY91-F1
#
_entry.id   AF-A0A938GY91-F1
#
_cell.length_a   1.000
_cell.length_b   1.000
_cell.length_c   1.000
_cell.angle_alpha   90.00
_cell.angle_beta   90.00
_cell.angle_gamma   90.00
#
_symmetry.space_group_name_H-M   'P 1'
#
loop_
_entity.id
_entity.type
_entity.pdbx_description
1 polymer ?
#
loop_
_entity_poly.entity_id
_entity_poly.type
_entity_poly.pdbx_seq_one_letter_code
_entity_poly.pdbx_strand_id
1 'polypeptide(L)'
;MKRRAALLLFLACSALPAAETVWLDTLDLSSLRQGWGRPQINRSIREQPLTIAGKVFARGVGTHANATFRLLLNRGAERFQASVGVDDAAGPSASVVFQIVADGKRLFGSGPMKRGQAARAVDVDVRGVRVLQLLVTDAGDGITNDH
;
A
#
# COMPACT_ATOMS: atom_id res chain seq x y z
N MET A 1 -31.05 22.38 59.73
CA MET A 1 -29.78 21.83 59.18
C MET A 1 -30.00 21.53 57.70
N LYS A 2 -29.36 22.27 56.77
CA LYS A 2 -29.58 22.12 55.32
C LYS A 2 -28.55 21.12 54.75
N ARG A 3 -28.99 19.94 54.33
CA ARG A 3 -28.12 18.95 53.65
C ARG A 3 -28.07 19.30 52.16
N ARG A 4 -26.90 19.67 51.65
CA ARG A 4 -26.64 19.85 50.22
C ARG A 4 -26.13 18.51 49.67
N ALA A 5 -26.89 17.90 48.76
CA ALA A 5 -26.42 16.76 47.99
C ALA A 5 -25.55 17.28 46.83
N ALA A 6 -24.30 16.83 46.75
CA ALA A 6 -23.43 17.09 45.61
C ALA A 6 -23.56 15.90 44.64
N LEU A 7 -24.01 16.17 43.43
CA LEU A 7 -24.05 15.19 42.34
C LEU A 7 -22.68 15.19 41.64
N LEU A 8 -21.91 14.13 41.86
CA LEU A 8 -20.66 13.88 41.14
C LEU A 8 -20.97 13.22 39.80
N LEU A 9 -20.83 13.99 38.71
CA LEU A 9 -20.94 13.48 37.34
C LEU A 9 -19.56 12.93 36.92
N PHE A 10 -19.43 11.61 36.85
CA PHE A 10 -18.25 10.98 36.24
C PHE A 10 -18.39 11.04 34.72
N LEU A 11 -17.72 12.00 34.08
CA LEU A 11 -17.45 11.91 32.64
C LEU A 11 -16.32 10.89 32.45
N ALA A 12 -16.68 9.65 32.13
CA ALA A 12 -15.73 8.70 31.55
C ALA A 12 -15.48 9.11 30.10
N CYS A 13 -14.45 9.92 29.87
CA CYS A 13 -13.95 10.18 28.53
C CYS A 13 -13.19 8.94 28.05
N SER A 14 -13.89 8.01 27.39
CA SER A 14 -13.24 6.92 26.67
C SER A 14 -12.53 7.49 25.45
N ALA A 15 -11.21 7.67 25.53
CA ALA A 15 -10.41 7.95 24.34
C ALA A 15 -10.56 6.78 23.37
N LEU A 16 -10.95 7.05 22.12
CA LEU A 16 -10.92 6.04 21.08
C LEU A 16 -9.46 5.56 20.94
N PRO A 17 -9.18 4.23 20.89
CA PRO A 17 -7.84 3.76 20.58
C PRO A 17 -7.38 4.39 19.27
N ALA A 18 -6.16 4.92 19.27
CA ALA A 18 -5.53 5.47 18.08
C ALA A 18 -5.47 4.38 17.00
N ALA A 19 -5.80 4.73 15.76
CA ALA A 19 -5.71 3.80 14.64
C ALA A 19 -4.26 3.29 14.52
N GLU A 20 -4.07 1.98 14.66
CA GLU A 20 -2.78 1.34 14.51
C GLU A 20 -2.38 1.33 13.03
N THR A 21 -1.11 1.65 12.73
CA THR A 21 -0.57 1.51 11.39
C THR A 21 0.02 0.12 11.21
N VAL A 22 -0.63 -0.70 10.38
CA VAL A 22 -0.08 -1.97 9.92
C VAL A 22 0.68 -1.74 8.61
N TRP A 23 1.97 -2.06 8.63
CA TRP A 23 2.85 -1.80 7.50
C TRP A 23 2.88 -2.99 6.53
N LEU A 24 2.84 -2.73 5.23
CA LEU A 24 2.80 -3.77 4.20
C LEU A 24 3.99 -4.74 4.30
N ASP A 25 5.18 -4.25 4.66
CA ASP A 25 6.40 -5.04 4.83
C ASP A 25 6.40 -5.95 6.08
N THR A 26 5.39 -5.84 6.94
CA THR A 26 5.20 -6.72 8.10
C THR A 26 4.18 -7.84 7.86
N LEU A 27 3.50 -7.81 6.71
CA LEU A 27 2.50 -8.82 6.35
C LEU A 27 3.14 -10.07 5.76
N ASP A 28 2.42 -11.18 5.83
CA ASP A 28 2.77 -12.37 5.06
C ASP A 28 2.56 -12.14 3.56
N LEU A 29 3.66 -12.01 2.83
CA LEU A 29 3.67 -11.83 1.38
C LEU A 29 3.50 -13.14 0.61
N SER A 30 3.27 -14.28 1.27
CA SER A 30 3.12 -15.60 0.62
C SER A 30 1.97 -15.66 -0.40
N SER A 31 1.00 -14.75 -0.33
CA SER A 31 -0.12 -14.63 -1.28
C SER A 31 0.13 -13.62 -2.39
N LEU A 32 1.24 -12.86 -2.36
CA LEU A 32 1.66 -12.01 -3.46
C LEU A 32 2.10 -12.89 -4.64
N ARG A 33 1.53 -12.61 -5.81
CA ARG A 33 1.89 -13.25 -7.09
C ARG A 33 2.51 -12.20 -7.99
N GLN A 34 3.53 -12.57 -8.75
CA GLN A 34 4.26 -11.66 -9.64
C GLN A 34 4.80 -12.40 -10.86
N GLY A 35 5.12 -11.65 -11.92
CA GLY A 35 5.55 -12.21 -13.20
C GLY A 35 6.96 -12.82 -13.18
N TRP A 36 7.84 -12.32 -12.31
CA TRP A 36 9.24 -12.78 -12.26
C TRP A 36 9.80 -12.70 -10.84
N GLY A 37 10.60 -13.68 -10.43
CA GLY A 37 11.32 -13.68 -9.15
C GLY A 37 10.42 -13.87 -7.92
N ARG A 38 10.86 -13.31 -6.79
CA ARG A 38 10.12 -13.30 -5.51
C ARG A 38 9.99 -11.87 -4.99
N PRO A 39 8.87 -11.50 -4.35
CA PRO A 39 8.74 -10.16 -3.77
C PRO A 39 9.79 -9.94 -2.69
N GLN A 40 10.28 -8.71 -2.60
CA GLN A 40 11.37 -8.33 -1.70
C GLN A 40 10.85 -7.35 -0.66
N ILE A 41 11.16 -7.62 0.60
CA ILE A 41 10.80 -6.74 1.72
C ILE A 41 11.88 -5.66 1.85
N ASN A 42 11.46 -4.39 1.83
CA ASN A 42 12.31 -3.20 2.03
C ASN A 42 13.48 -3.10 1.03
N ARG A 43 13.37 -3.81 -0.10
CA ARG A 43 14.33 -3.85 -1.20
C ARG A 43 13.59 -3.94 -2.54
N SER A 44 14.24 -3.51 -3.60
CA SER A 44 13.76 -3.71 -4.97
C SER A 44 13.83 -5.18 -5.35
N ILE A 45 13.22 -5.56 -6.48
CA ILE A 45 13.27 -6.95 -6.97
C ILE A 45 14.69 -7.45 -7.29
N ARG A 46 15.63 -6.52 -7.50
CA ARG A 46 17.07 -6.79 -7.67
C ARG A 46 17.85 -6.76 -6.35
N GLU A 47 17.15 -6.79 -5.22
CA GLU A 47 17.71 -6.79 -3.86
C GLU A 47 18.54 -5.53 -3.53
N GLN A 48 18.28 -4.43 -4.23
CA GLN A 48 18.87 -3.10 -3.97
C GLN A 48 17.95 -2.28 -3.04
N PRO A 49 18.40 -1.13 -2.51
CA PRO A 49 17.50 -0.20 -1.81
C PRO A 49 16.29 0.18 -2.66
N LEU A 50 15.10 0.27 -2.05
CA LEU A 50 13.89 0.76 -2.74
C LEU A 50 14.06 2.23 -3.09
N THR A 51 14.03 2.56 -4.38
CA THR A 51 14.28 3.91 -4.86
C THR A 51 13.36 4.27 -6.01
N ILE A 52 12.74 5.45 -5.95
CA ILE A 52 11.91 5.98 -7.05
C ILE A 52 12.36 7.40 -7.35
N ALA A 53 12.85 7.65 -8.55
CA ALA A 53 13.34 8.97 -9.00
C ALA A 53 14.37 9.57 -8.03
N GLY A 54 15.29 8.74 -7.56
CA GLY A 54 16.36 9.10 -6.61
C GLY A 54 15.94 9.17 -5.15
N LYS A 55 14.64 9.06 -4.83
CA LYS A 55 14.16 9.05 -3.44
C LYS A 55 14.23 7.64 -2.88
N VAL A 56 14.99 7.47 -1.80
CA VAL A 56 15.07 6.21 -1.04
C VAL A 56 13.84 6.03 -0.15
N PHE A 57 13.27 4.83 -0.15
CA PHE A 57 12.21 4.41 0.76
C PHE A 57 12.73 3.32 1.69
N ALA A 58 12.78 3.61 2.99
CA ALA A 58 13.26 2.65 3.99
C ALA A 58 12.33 1.43 4.14
N ARG A 59 11.05 1.57 3.75
CA ARG A 59 10.04 0.55 3.89
C ARG A 59 9.20 0.40 2.63
N GLY A 60 8.83 -0.83 2.32
CA GLY A 60 7.96 -1.16 1.19
C GLY A 60 8.13 -2.60 0.71
N VAL A 61 7.53 -2.90 -0.43
CA VAL A 61 7.64 -4.20 -1.09
C VAL A 61 8.05 -3.97 -2.54
N GLY A 62 9.21 -4.50 -2.94
CA GLY A 62 9.64 -4.58 -4.33
C GLY A 62 8.99 -5.79 -5.00
N THR A 63 8.45 -5.60 -6.21
CA THR A 63 7.75 -6.64 -6.97
C THR A 63 8.16 -6.59 -8.45
N HIS A 64 7.48 -7.35 -9.29
CA HIS A 64 7.65 -7.29 -10.74
C HIS A 64 6.30 -7.48 -11.45
N ALA A 65 5.97 -6.65 -12.43
CA ALA A 65 4.73 -6.79 -13.19
C ALA A 65 4.69 -8.14 -13.97
N ASN A 66 3.54 -8.74 -14.22
CA ASN A 66 2.23 -8.43 -13.63
C ASN A 66 2.17 -8.98 -12.20
N ALA A 67 1.76 -8.15 -11.24
CA ALA A 67 1.67 -8.53 -9.83
C ALA A 67 0.28 -8.33 -9.23
N THR A 68 -0.07 -9.19 -8.27
CA THR A 68 -1.30 -9.10 -7.48
C THR A 68 -1.02 -9.48 -6.03
N PHE A 69 -1.46 -8.63 -5.10
CA PHE A 69 -1.48 -8.95 -3.68
C PHE A 69 -2.87 -8.72 -3.12
N ARG A 70 -3.47 -9.76 -2.54
CA ARG A 70 -4.82 -9.72 -1.99
C ARG A 70 -4.78 -9.67 -0.47
N LEU A 71 -5.23 -8.55 0.08
CA LEU A 71 -5.31 -8.29 1.51
C LEU A 71 -6.74 -8.51 2.01
N LEU A 72 -6.89 -9.31 3.07
CA LEU A 72 -8.14 -9.45 3.80
C LEU A 72 -8.20 -8.37 4.88
N LEU A 73 -8.93 -7.30 4.61
CA LEU A 73 -9.12 -6.23 5.58
C LEU A 73 -10.19 -6.56 6.61
N ASN A 74 -11.15 -7.43 6.24
CA ASN A 74 -12.27 -7.82 7.11
C ASN A 74 -12.97 -6.65 7.79
N ARG A 75 -13.07 -5.50 7.10
CA ARG A 75 -13.64 -4.23 7.59
C ARG A 75 -12.89 -3.60 8.77
N GLY A 76 -11.69 -4.06 9.07
CA GLY A 76 -10.87 -3.59 10.20
C GLY A 76 -9.90 -2.46 9.88
N ALA A 77 -9.90 -1.94 8.65
CA ALA A 77 -9.03 -0.84 8.23
C ALA A 77 -9.86 0.35 7.71
N GLU A 78 -9.32 1.55 7.88
CA GLU A 78 -9.99 2.79 7.48
C GLU A 78 -9.33 3.47 6.27
N ARG A 79 -8.01 3.33 6.15
CA ARG A 79 -7.22 4.01 5.12
C ARG A 79 -6.16 3.07 4.56
N PHE A 80 -5.89 3.15 3.27
CA PHE A 80 -4.69 2.58 2.67
C PHE A 80 -3.85 3.71 2.05
N GLN A 81 -2.58 3.75 2.43
CA GLN A 81 -1.63 4.79 2.01
C GLN A 81 -0.34 4.16 1.49
N ALA A 82 0.18 4.72 0.39
CA ALA A 82 1.44 4.28 -0.20
C ALA A 82 2.07 5.37 -1.09
N SER A 83 3.34 5.19 -1.42
CA SER A 83 3.97 5.83 -2.58
C SER A 83 4.33 4.74 -3.57
N VAL A 84 3.87 4.86 -4.82
CA VAL A 84 4.09 3.85 -5.88
C VAL A 84 4.88 4.45 -7.03
N GLY A 85 5.66 3.63 -7.73
CA GLY A 85 6.45 4.05 -8.88
C GLY A 85 7.39 2.94 -9.35
N VAL A 86 8.03 3.16 -10.49
CA VAL A 86 9.03 2.25 -11.06
C VAL A 86 10.33 2.42 -10.31
N ASP A 87 10.93 1.31 -9.87
CA ASP A 87 12.19 1.34 -9.12
C ASP A 87 13.37 1.82 -9.98
N ASP A 88 14.34 2.55 -9.40
CA ASP A 88 15.47 3.08 -10.17
C ASP A 88 16.43 1.98 -10.67
N ALA A 89 16.38 0.77 -10.11
CA ALA A 89 17.08 -0.42 -10.61
C ALA A 89 16.35 -1.12 -11.78
N ALA A 90 15.19 -0.63 -12.19
CA ALA A 90 14.51 -1.04 -13.41
C ALA A 90 15.27 -0.65 -14.69
N GLY A 91 14.91 -1.29 -15.79
CA GLY A 91 15.44 -0.97 -17.11
C GLY A 91 14.85 0.34 -17.66
N PRO A 92 15.45 0.94 -18.70
CA PRO A 92 14.96 2.18 -19.30
C PRO A 92 13.59 2.05 -19.98
N SER A 93 13.20 0.83 -20.35
CA SER A 93 11.89 0.52 -20.96
C SER A 93 10.77 0.29 -19.93
N ALA A 94 11.07 0.25 -18.64
CA ALA A 94 10.13 -0.18 -17.61
C ALA A 94 8.89 0.74 -17.54
N SER A 95 7.73 0.10 -17.44
CA SER A 95 6.44 0.67 -17.79
C SER A 95 5.33 -0.09 -17.04
N VAL A 96 4.74 0.55 -16.02
CA VAL A 96 3.76 -0.14 -15.16
C VAL A 96 2.52 0.70 -14.85
N VAL A 97 1.43 0.04 -14.47
CA VAL A 97 0.25 0.69 -13.88
C VAL A 97 -0.06 0.09 -12.52
N PHE A 98 -0.08 0.92 -11.49
CA PHE A 98 -0.53 0.55 -10.15
C PHE A 98 -2.04 0.77 -10.02
N GLN A 99 -2.75 -0.19 -9.45
CA GLN A 99 -4.17 -0.08 -9.16
C GLN A 99 -4.50 -0.58 -7.75
N ILE A 100 -5.48 0.07 -7.13
CA ILE A 100 -6.07 -0.36 -5.85
C ILE A 100 -7.52 -0.68 -6.10
N VAL A 101 -7.91 -1.93 -5.83
CA VAL A 101 -9.28 -2.42 -6.04
C VAL A 101 -9.84 -2.91 -4.71
N ALA A 102 -10.94 -2.33 -4.26
CA ALA A 102 -11.64 -2.69 -3.04
C ALA A 102 -12.95 -3.38 -3.38
N ASP A 103 -13.11 -4.64 -2.94
CA ASP A 103 -14.31 -5.45 -3.19
C ASP A 103 -14.79 -5.41 -4.66
N GLY A 104 -13.84 -5.47 -5.60
CA GLY A 104 -14.08 -5.43 -7.05
C GLY A 104 -14.21 -4.02 -7.66
N LYS A 105 -14.27 -2.96 -6.85
CA LYS A 105 -14.31 -1.57 -7.31
C LYS A 105 -12.93 -0.92 -7.26
N ARG A 106 -12.47 -0.39 -8.41
CA ARG A 106 -11.22 0.38 -8.45
C ARG A 106 -11.35 1.70 -7.70
N LEU A 107 -10.50 1.90 -6.69
CA LEU A 107 -10.39 3.13 -5.90
C LEU A 107 -9.26 4.05 -6.41
N PHE A 108 -8.21 3.46 -6.99
CA PHE A 108 -7.05 4.20 -7.49
C PHE A 108 -6.51 3.56 -8.77
N GLY A 109 -5.96 4.39 -9.65
CA GLY A 109 -5.13 3.99 -10.77
C GLY A 109 -4.06 5.04 -11.03
N SER A 110 -2.80 4.63 -11.18
CA SER A 110 -1.69 5.56 -11.43
C SER A 110 -1.63 6.06 -12.88
N GLY A 111 -2.33 5.40 -13.81
CA GLY A 111 -1.95 5.44 -15.23
C GLY A 111 -0.55 4.85 -15.46
N PRO A 112 -0.07 4.84 -16.72
CA PRO A 112 1.29 4.37 -17.01
C PRO A 112 2.33 5.21 -16.27
N MET A 113 3.21 4.53 -15.56
CA MET A 113 4.37 5.09 -14.88
C MET A 113 5.66 4.53 -15.48
N LYS A 114 6.67 5.38 -15.62
CA LYS A 114 7.98 5.02 -16.18
C LYS A 114 9.10 5.32 -15.19
N ARG A 115 10.24 4.67 -15.38
CA ARG A 115 11.46 4.94 -14.60
C ARG A 115 11.82 6.43 -14.63
N GLY A 116 12.19 6.98 -13.47
CA GLY A 116 12.55 8.39 -13.29
C GLY A 116 11.38 9.35 -13.08
N GLN A 117 10.13 8.88 -13.21
CA GLN A 117 8.98 9.67 -12.77
C GLN A 117 8.87 9.64 -11.24
N ALA A 118 8.46 10.77 -10.67
CA ALA A 118 8.26 10.89 -9.23
C ALA A 118 7.22 9.88 -8.73
N ALA A 119 7.43 9.38 -7.51
CA ALA A 119 6.48 8.47 -6.87
C ALA A 119 5.10 9.12 -6.78
N ARG A 120 4.05 8.34 -7.09
CA ARG A 120 2.67 8.77 -6.99
C ARG A 120 2.10 8.37 -5.63
N ALA A 121 1.52 9.33 -4.93
CA ALA A 121 0.85 9.07 -3.67
C ALA A 121 -0.48 8.32 -3.89
N VAL A 122 -0.70 7.30 -3.07
CA VAL A 122 -1.96 6.59 -2.91
C VAL A 122 -2.49 6.94 -1.54
N ASP A 123 -3.74 7.38 -1.48
CA ASP A 123 -4.41 7.71 -0.24
C ASP A 123 -5.92 7.47 -0.41
N VAL A 124 -6.40 6.29 -0.02
CA VAL A 124 -7.77 5.84 -0.28
C VAL A 124 -8.49 5.41 1.00
N ASP A 125 -9.77 5.72 1.08
CA ASP A 125 -10.69 5.24 2.13
C ASP A 125 -11.04 3.77 1.87
N VAL A 126 -10.85 2.93 2.90
CA VAL A 126 -11.15 1.49 2.84
C VAL A 126 -12.09 1.06 3.98
N ARG A 127 -12.80 2.00 4.62
CA ARG A 127 -13.81 1.67 5.63
C ARG A 127 -14.86 0.73 5.07
N GLY A 128 -15.12 -0.35 5.80
CA GLY A 128 -16.10 -1.37 5.40
C GLY A 128 -15.65 -2.33 4.29
N VAL A 129 -14.44 -2.14 3.73
CA VAL A 129 -13.88 -3.02 2.70
C VAL A 129 -13.52 -4.37 3.30
N ARG A 130 -13.90 -5.46 2.63
CA ARG A 130 -13.51 -6.82 3.04
C ARG A 130 -12.19 -7.23 2.42
N VAL A 131 -12.00 -6.93 1.14
CA VAL A 131 -10.85 -7.36 0.34
C VAL A 131 -10.28 -6.16 -0.39
N LEU A 132 -8.98 -5.94 -0.21
CA LEU A 132 -8.21 -4.97 -0.98
C LEU A 132 -7.22 -5.72 -1.88
N GLN A 133 -7.22 -5.41 -3.16
CA GLN A 133 -6.24 -5.93 -4.13
C GLN A 133 -5.30 -4.80 -4.55
N LEU A 134 -4.00 -5.06 -4.37
CA LEU A 134 -2.93 -4.24 -4.92
C LEU A 134 -2.48 -4.90 -6.23
N LEU A 135 -2.60 -4.18 -7.33
CA LEU A 135 -2.28 -4.68 -8.67
C LEU A 135 -1.17 -3.83 -9.29
N VAL A 136 -0.26 -4.50 -9.99
CA VAL A 136 0.73 -3.88 -10.88
C VAL A 136 0.60 -4.54 -12.24
N THR A 137 0.30 -3.77 -13.29
CA THR A 137 0.23 -4.28 -14.65
C THR A 137 1.40 -3.76 -15.49
N ASP A 138 1.74 -4.47 -16.55
CA ASP A 138 2.80 -4.18 -17.54
C ASP A 138 2.48 -3.06 -18.54
N ALA A 139 1.52 -2.19 -18.19
CA ALA A 139 0.97 -1.11 -19.03
C ALA A 139 0.63 -1.45 -20.50
N GLY A 140 0.54 -2.73 -20.88
CA GLY A 140 0.29 -3.18 -22.24
C GLY A 140 1.52 -3.28 -23.16
N ASP A 141 2.75 -3.07 -22.68
CA ASP A 141 3.99 -3.25 -23.46
C ASP A 141 4.83 -4.47 -23.03
N GLY A 142 4.29 -5.27 -22.11
CA GLY A 142 4.88 -6.53 -21.66
C GLY A 142 5.91 -6.33 -20.54
N ILE A 143 6.19 -7.38 -19.79
CA ILE A 143 6.81 -7.28 -18.44
C ILE A 143 8.30 -6.87 -18.41
N THR A 144 8.91 -6.45 -19.51
CA THR A 144 10.38 -6.40 -19.61
C THR A 144 11.00 -5.30 -18.74
N ASN A 145 11.64 -5.71 -17.64
CA ASN A 145 12.24 -4.88 -16.59
C ASN A 145 11.23 -4.10 -15.71
N ASP A 146 9.98 -4.54 -15.65
CA ASP A 146 8.92 -3.86 -14.90
C ASP A 146 9.00 -4.14 -13.40
N HIS A 147 9.98 -3.51 -12.76
CA HIS A 147 10.22 -3.58 -11.33
C HIS A 147 9.39 -2.53 -10.57
#